data_AF-E2AHP7-F1
#
_entry.id   AF-E2AHP7-F1
#
_cell.length_a   1.000
_cell.length_b   1.000
_cell.length_c   1.000
_cell.angle_alpha   90.00
_cell.angle_beta   90.00
_cell.angle_gamma   90.00
#
_symmetry.space_group_name_H-M   'P 1'
#
loop_
_entity.id
_entity.type
_entity.pdbx_description
1 polymer ?
#
loop_
_entity_poly.entity_id
_entity_poly.type
_entity_poly.pdbx_seq_one_letter_code
_entity_poly.pdbx_strand_id
1 'polypeptide(L)'
;MAQSNQMIETLDDCFFKTADNIMKYYVNEEEKKKTLEELRSILKESCSESARILAASKIKEQLELTFDPEAKNVEDIIKEYKEAIFNIQVDLSEYNRLLEYDRQIEVLHQANEDTPSNELDDTDADLQLTGLDINVIDPISKTRMTNPVKNAACGHVYDKASLIAMLEKNKNTRCPVVGCTNLTYIDLNQCRTDIVTKTYLERNPV
;
A
#
# COMPACT_ATOMS: atom_id res chain seq x y z
N MET A 1 -4.81 17.08 -5.22
CA MET A 1 -4.37 16.01 -4.29
C MET A 1 -4.87 14.61 -4.65
N ALA A 2 -6.18 14.38 -4.90
CA ALA A 2 -6.73 13.04 -5.15
C ALA A 2 -6.05 12.26 -6.31
N GLN A 3 -5.71 12.93 -7.41
CA GLN A 3 -5.05 12.29 -8.56
C GLN A 3 -3.60 11.84 -8.25
N SER A 4 -2.86 12.64 -7.48
CA SER A 4 -1.47 12.32 -7.07
C SER A 4 -1.42 11.12 -6.13
N ASN A 5 -2.35 11.04 -5.18
CA ASN A 5 -2.45 9.89 -4.27
C ASN A 5 -2.82 8.60 -5.02
N GLN A 6 -3.77 8.68 -5.96
CA GLN A 6 -4.13 7.55 -6.81
C GLN A 6 -2.94 7.02 -7.64
N MET A 7 -2.09 7.93 -8.13
CA MET A 7 -0.89 7.56 -8.87
C MET A 7 0.16 6.89 -7.98
N ILE A 8 0.35 7.37 -6.74
CA ILE A 8 1.23 6.76 -5.74
C ILE A 8 0.78 5.33 -5.42
N GLU A 9 -0.51 5.14 -5.12
CA GLU A 9 -1.07 3.81 -4.83
C GLU A 9 -0.89 2.83 -6.00
N THR A 10 -1.10 3.31 -7.23
CA THR A 10 -0.91 2.48 -8.44
C THR A 10 0.55 2.07 -8.60
N LEU A 11 1.47 2.96 -8.24
CA LEU A 11 2.89 2.68 -8.29
C LEU A 11 3.30 1.63 -7.24
N ASP A 12 2.71 1.68 -6.05
CA ASP A 12 2.92 0.67 -5.01
C ASP A 12 2.44 -0.72 -5.48
N ASP A 13 1.25 -0.81 -6.08
CA ASP A 13 0.76 -2.05 -6.69
C ASP A 13 1.74 -2.61 -7.73
N CYS A 14 2.42 -1.75 -8.49
CA CYS A 14 3.44 -2.16 -9.46
C CYS A 14 4.71 -2.69 -8.78
N PHE A 15 5.18 -2.07 -7.70
CA PHE A 15 6.30 -2.57 -6.91
C PHE A 15 6.01 -3.99 -6.39
N PHE A 16 4.82 -4.20 -5.83
CA PHE A 16 4.41 -5.51 -5.32
C PHE A 16 4.33 -6.59 -6.39
N LYS A 17 3.69 -6.29 -7.52
CA LYS A 17 3.62 -7.25 -8.65
C LYS A 17 5.01 -7.59 -9.19
N THR A 18 5.91 -6.60 -9.20
CA THR A 18 7.29 -6.82 -9.64
C THR A 18 8.01 -7.75 -8.67
N ALA A 19 7.85 -7.55 -7.37
CA ALA A 19 8.43 -8.42 -6.35
C ALA A 19 7.86 -9.85 -6.41
N ASP A 20 6.55 -10.02 -6.55
CA ASP A 20 5.90 -11.33 -6.72
C ASP A 20 6.45 -12.06 -7.97
N ASN A 21 6.62 -11.34 -9.08
CA ASN A 21 7.22 -11.91 -10.29
C ASN A 21 8.69 -12.30 -10.09
N ILE A 22 9.49 -11.46 -9.42
CA ILE A 22 10.89 -11.80 -9.09
C ILE A 22 10.91 -13.09 -8.28
N MET A 23 10.07 -13.18 -7.24
CA MET A 23 9.99 -14.36 -6.40
C MET A 23 9.50 -15.63 -7.11
N LYS A 24 8.60 -15.50 -8.10
CA LYS A 24 8.05 -16.63 -8.85
C LYS A 24 8.98 -17.16 -9.94
N TYR A 25 9.75 -16.28 -10.58
CA TYR A 25 10.45 -16.63 -11.83
C TYR A 25 11.98 -16.63 -11.73
N TYR A 26 12.57 -16.02 -10.71
CA TYR A 26 14.03 -16.09 -10.51
C TYR A 26 14.42 -17.40 -9.84
N VAL A 27 15.21 -18.23 -10.53
CA VAL A 27 15.69 -19.54 -10.04
C VAL A 27 16.95 -19.38 -9.18
N ASN A 28 17.77 -18.37 -9.45
CA ASN A 28 19.00 -18.11 -8.70
C ASN A 28 18.68 -17.25 -7.47
N GLU A 29 18.86 -17.79 -6.26
CA GLU A 29 18.54 -17.11 -5.00
C GLU A 29 19.40 -15.85 -4.75
N GLU A 30 20.67 -15.84 -5.17
CA GLU A 30 21.53 -14.66 -5.04
C GLU A 30 21.06 -13.52 -5.97
N GLU A 31 20.72 -13.85 -7.21
CA GLU A 31 20.17 -12.87 -8.16
C GLU A 31 18.80 -12.37 -7.71
N LYS A 32 17.93 -13.27 -7.22
CA LYS A 32 16.62 -12.94 -6.66
C LYS A 32 16.75 -11.94 -5.51
N LYS A 33 17.62 -12.24 -4.52
CA LYS A 33 17.84 -11.36 -3.37
C LYS A 33 18.39 -10.01 -3.79
N LYS A 34 19.37 -10.00 -4.71
CA LYS A 34 19.93 -8.76 -5.24
C LYS A 34 18.88 -7.90 -5.95
N THR A 35 18.06 -8.49 -6.82
CA THR A 35 17.02 -7.75 -7.55
C THR A 35 15.91 -7.25 -6.63
N LEU A 36 15.55 -7.98 -5.56
CA LEU A 36 14.62 -7.50 -4.54
C LEU A 36 15.17 -6.29 -3.76
N GLU A 37 16.45 -6.29 -3.42
CA GLU A 37 17.11 -5.14 -2.78
C GLU A 37 17.17 -3.91 -3.70
N GLU A 38 17.47 -4.10 -4.99
CA GLU A 38 17.42 -3.03 -5.99
C GLU A 38 16.00 -2.44 -6.10
N LEU A 39 14.98 -3.31 -6.15
CA LEU A 39 13.57 -2.89 -6.18
C LEU A 39 13.19 -2.10 -4.93
N ARG A 40 13.64 -2.55 -3.74
CA ARG A 40 13.41 -1.86 -2.47
C ARG A 40 14.09 -0.49 -2.43
N SER A 41 15.30 -0.36 -2.98
CA SER A 41 15.99 0.93 -3.10
C SER A 41 15.21 1.91 -3.97
N ILE A 42 14.70 1.45 -5.12
CA ILE A 42 13.88 2.27 -6.03
C ILE A 42 12.57 2.70 -5.34
N LEU A 43 11.93 1.80 -4.59
CA LEU A 43 10.75 2.15 -3.80
C LEU A 43 11.06 3.23 -2.76
N LYS A 44 12.18 3.12 -2.05
CA LYS A 44 12.61 4.12 -1.06
C LYS A 44 12.80 5.49 -1.69
N GLU A 45 13.44 5.56 -2.87
CA GLU A 45 13.56 6.80 -3.65
C GLU A 45 12.18 7.34 -4.06
N SER A 46 11.28 6.47 -4.52
CA SER A 46 9.91 6.84 -4.86
C SER A 46 9.12 7.41 -3.66
N CYS A 47 9.27 6.84 -2.46
CA CYS A 47 8.70 7.38 -1.24
C CYS A 47 9.21 8.80 -0.97
N SER A 48 10.52 9.01 -1.14
CA SER A 48 11.14 10.33 -0.98
C SER A 48 10.56 11.35 -1.94
N GLU A 49 10.47 11.03 -3.23
CA GLU A 49 9.93 11.95 -4.23
C GLU A 49 8.43 12.23 -4.02
N SER A 50 7.66 11.21 -3.62
CA SER A 50 6.24 11.38 -3.28
C SER A 50 6.06 12.35 -2.12
N ALA A 51 6.91 12.25 -1.10
CA ALA A 51 6.92 13.17 0.03
C ALA A 51 7.20 14.61 -0.38
N ARG A 52 8.21 14.80 -1.24
CA ARG A 52 8.58 16.11 -1.75
C ARG A 52 7.45 16.73 -2.56
N ILE A 53 6.77 15.94 -3.38
CA ILE A 53 5.60 16.39 -4.15
C ILE A 53 4.46 16.83 -3.22
N LEU A 54 4.17 16.05 -2.17
CA LEU A 54 3.13 16.39 -1.19
C LEU A 54 3.49 17.66 -0.40
N ALA A 55 4.75 17.78 0.04
CA ALA A 55 5.24 18.97 0.74
C ALA A 55 5.20 20.21 -0.17
N ALA A 56 5.68 20.09 -1.42
CA ALA A 56 5.61 21.16 -2.40
C ALA A 56 4.17 21.60 -2.69
N SER A 57 3.23 20.65 -2.77
CA SER A 57 1.81 20.95 -2.94
C SER A 57 1.25 21.74 -1.76
N LYS A 58 1.60 21.38 -0.52
CA LYS A 58 1.20 22.13 0.68
C LYS A 58 1.80 23.54 0.72
N ILE A 59 3.07 23.68 0.36
CA ILE A 59 3.73 25.00 0.28
C ILE A 59 3.01 25.87 -0.75
N LYS A 60 2.69 25.32 -1.92
CA LYS A 60 1.94 26.03 -2.96
C LYS A 60 0.60 26.52 -2.41
N GLU A 61 -0.18 25.66 -1.79
CA GLU A 61 -1.49 26.02 -1.22
C GLU A 61 -1.37 27.10 -0.13
N GLN A 62 -0.35 27.04 0.72
CA GLN A 62 -0.08 28.06 1.74
C GLN A 62 0.27 29.42 1.11
N LEU A 63 1.08 29.44 0.07
CA LEU A 63 1.44 30.66 -0.64
C LEU A 63 0.23 31.27 -1.37
N GLU A 64 -0.62 30.43 -1.96
CA GLU A 64 -1.88 30.89 -2.58
C GLU A 64 -2.83 31.51 -1.54
N LEU A 65 -2.92 30.95 -0.33
CA LEU A 65 -3.78 31.47 0.74
C LEU A 65 -3.26 32.76 1.39
N THR A 66 -1.94 32.95 1.42
CA THR A 66 -1.28 34.11 2.03
C THR A 66 -0.91 35.20 1.03
N PHE A 67 -1.31 35.03 -0.24
CA PHE A 67 -1.05 36.00 -1.29
C PHE A 67 -1.82 37.30 -1.05
N ASP A 68 -1.07 38.39 -0.92
CA ASP A 68 -1.58 39.75 -0.85
C ASP A 68 -0.95 40.58 -2.00
N PRO A 69 -1.75 41.00 -3.00
CA PRO A 69 -1.26 41.74 -4.17
C PRO A 69 -0.74 43.14 -3.82
N GLU A 70 -1.07 43.69 -2.66
CA GLU A 70 -0.53 44.98 -2.20
C GLU A 70 0.84 44.81 -1.52
N ALA A 71 1.13 43.62 -0.99
CA ALA A 71 2.35 43.34 -0.23
C ALA A 71 3.45 42.61 -1.01
N LYS A 72 3.09 41.75 -1.99
CA LYS A 72 4.05 40.93 -2.76
C LYS A 72 3.70 40.89 -4.24
N ASN A 73 4.72 41.00 -5.10
CA ASN A 73 4.58 40.75 -6.54
C ASN A 73 4.73 39.25 -6.87
N VAL A 74 4.49 38.89 -8.13
CA VAL A 74 4.54 37.51 -8.59
C VAL A 74 5.96 36.94 -8.56
N GLU A 75 6.98 37.75 -8.89
CA GLU A 75 8.38 37.34 -8.86
C GLU A 75 8.86 36.93 -7.45
N ASP A 76 8.45 37.67 -6.43
CA ASP A 76 8.79 37.38 -5.03
C ASP A 76 8.19 36.04 -4.58
N ILE A 77 6.96 35.73 -5.01
CA ILE A 77 6.28 34.46 -4.71
C ILE A 77 6.97 33.29 -5.40
N ILE A 78 7.37 33.47 -6.67
CA ILE A 78 8.10 32.42 -7.40
C ILE A 78 9.43 32.13 -6.71
N LYS A 79 10.11 33.17 -6.21
CA LYS A 79 11.36 33.02 -5.47
C LYS A 79 11.16 32.27 -4.15
N GLU A 80 10.18 32.69 -3.35
CA GLU A 80 9.82 32.05 -2.08
C GLU A 80 9.44 30.57 -2.28
N TYR A 81 8.65 30.26 -3.31
CA TYR A 81 8.29 28.89 -3.66
C TYR A 81 9.51 28.03 -4.03
N LYS A 82 10.43 28.56 -4.85
CA LYS A 82 11.67 27.86 -5.23
C LYS A 82 12.56 27.58 -4.03
N GLU A 83 12.74 28.58 -3.16
CA GLU A 83 13.54 28.44 -1.94
C GLU A 83 12.89 27.43 -0.98
N ALA A 84 11.57 27.47 -0.81
CA ALA A 84 10.84 26.54 0.04
C ALA A 84 10.93 25.10 -0.47
N ILE A 85 10.80 24.85 -1.79
CA ILE A 85 10.96 23.51 -2.37
C ILE A 85 12.39 22.98 -2.22
N PHE A 86 13.39 23.84 -2.43
CA PHE A 86 14.79 23.45 -2.33
C PHE A 86 15.14 22.96 -0.92
N ASN A 87 14.51 23.54 0.10
CA ASN A 87 14.74 23.22 1.50
C ASN A 87 13.84 22.10 2.05
N ILE A 88 13.04 21.41 1.22
CA ILE A 88 12.24 20.28 1.68
C ILE A 88 13.16 19.17 2.17
N GLN A 89 13.10 18.91 3.48
CA GLN A 89 13.70 17.74 4.12
C GLN A 89 12.65 16.64 4.15
N VAL A 90 13.02 15.44 3.71
CA VAL A 90 12.15 14.26 3.78
C VAL A 90 12.59 13.38 4.92
N ASP A 91 11.69 13.14 5.87
CA ASP A 91 11.89 12.12 6.88
C ASP A 91 11.36 10.78 6.38
N LEU A 92 12.27 9.84 6.13
CA LEU A 92 11.92 8.51 5.62
C LEU A 92 11.38 7.55 6.69
N SER A 93 11.53 7.89 7.98
CA SER A 93 11.18 7.01 9.10
C SER A 93 9.66 6.84 9.29
N GLU A 94 8.85 7.74 8.73
CA GLU A 94 7.39 7.71 8.88
C GLU A 94 6.65 7.09 7.68
N TYR A 95 7.35 6.55 6.67
CA TYR A 95 6.66 6.01 5.49
C TYR A 95 6.09 4.62 5.74
N ASN A 96 4.80 4.61 6.13
CA ASN A 96 3.91 3.45 6.11
C ASN A 96 4.00 2.64 4.81
N ARG A 97 4.32 3.29 3.68
CA ARG A 97 4.46 2.65 2.36
C ARG A 97 5.63 1.67 2.29
N LEU A 98 6.79 2.04 2.83
CA LEU A 98 7.97 1.18 2.85
C LEU A 98 7.78 0.03 3.85
N LEU A 99 7.19 0.32 5.01
CA LEU A 99 6.84 -0.68 6.02
C LEU A 99 5.83 -1.71 5.49
N GLU A 100 4.77 -1.25 4.82
CA GLU A 100 3.80 -2.12 4.17
C GLU A 100 4.48 -2.96 3.08
N TYR A 101 5.44 -2.39 2.35
CA TYR A 101 6.21 -3.17 1.39
C TYR A 101 7.02 -4.29 2.03
N ASP A 102 7.84 -3.95 3.02
CA ASP A 102 8.66 -4.92 3.74
C ASP A 102 7.79 -6.05 4.33
N ARG A 103 6.67 -5.69 4.98
CA ARG A 103 5.71 -6.65 5.51
C ARG A 103 5.16 -7.59 4.44
N GLN A 104 4.75 -7.07 3.28
CA GLN A 104 4.20 -7.93 2.23
C GLN A 104 5.27 -8.84 1.60
N ILE A 105 6.51 -8.35 1.46
CA ILE A 105 7.65 -9.16 1.00
C ILE A 105 7.94 -10.32 1.96
N GLU A 106 7.92 -10.07 3.26
CA GLU A 106 8.06 -11.12 4.28
C GLU A 106 6.99 -12.20 4.12
N VAL A 107 5.73 -11.81 3.93
CA VAL A 107 4.63 -12.77 3.71
C VAL A 107 4.83 -13.58 2.43
N LEU A 108 5.30 -12.94 1.34
CA LEU A 108 5.59 -13.64 0.09
C LEU A 108 6.76 -14.64 0.24
N HIS A 109 7.77 -14.30 1.04
CA HIS A 109 8.88 -15.18 1.40
C HIS A 109 8.40 -16.40 2.18
N GLN A 110 7.65 -16.18 3.27
CA GLN A 110 7.10 -17.27 4.09
C GLN A 110 6.20 -18.19 3.28
N ALA A 111 5.39 -17.64 2.37
CA ALA A 111 4.53 -18.44 1.52
C ALA A 111 5.30 -19.19 0.41
N ASN A 112 6.58 -18.91 0.17
CA ASN A 112 7.42 -19.55 -0.87
C ASN A 112 8.31 -20.65 -0.28
N GLU A 113 8.61 -20.58 1.00
CA GLU A 113 9.28 -21.65 1.72
C GLU A 113 8.21 -22.68 2.11
N ASP A 114 8.15 -23.81 1.39
CA ASP A 114 7.27 -24.98 1.66
C ASP A 114 7.57 -25.69 3.00
N THR A 115 8.00 -24.96 4.04
CA THR A 115 8.40 -25.54 5.33
C THR A 115 7.29 -25.31 6.35
N PRO A 116 6.60 -26.35 6.85
CA PRO A 116 5.89 -26.25 8.11
C PRO A 116 6.95 -26.24 9.23
N SER A 117 7.58 -25.10 9.47
CA SER A 117 8.56 -24.93 10.54
C SER A 117 7.86 -24.76 11.88
N ASN A 118 7.32 -25.87 12.38
CA ASN A 118 7.14 -26.12 13.80
C ASN A 118 8.51 -26.42 14.46
N GLU A 119 9.50 -25.55 14.33
CA GLU A 119 10.75 -25.67 15.10
C GLU A 119 11.21 -24.30 15.59
N LEU A 120 10.63 -23.93 16.73
CA LEU A 120 11.27 -23.36 17.91
C LEU A 120 12.79 -23.07 17.75
N ASP A 121 13.17 -21.82 17.54
CA ASP A 121 14.42 -21.31 18.11
C ASP A 121 14.19 -19.88 18.63
N ASP A 122 14.50 -19.73 19.90
CA ASP A 122 14.20 -18.60 20.77
C ASP A 122 15.51 -17.82 20.93
N THR A 123 15.73 -16.78 20.11
CA THR A 123 16.61 -15.68 20.49
C THR A 123 16.31 -14.38 19.74
N ASP A 124 15.90 -13.39 20.55
CA ASP A 124 16.07 -11.93 20.42
C ASP A 124 15.08 -11.08 19.58
N ALA A 125 14.07 -10.60 20.32
CA ALA A 125 13.42 -9.27 20.28
C ALA A 125 12.53 -8.85 19.07
N ASP A 126 11.22 -9.04 19.28
CA ASP A 126 10.10 -8.14 18.93
C ASP A 126 9.80 -7.82 17.46
N LEU A 127 9.31 -8.82 16.72
CA LEU A 127 7.94 -8.84 16.17
C LEU A 127 7.65 -10.27 15.68
N GLN A 128 7.38 -11.19 16.61
CA GLN A 128 6.94 -12.54 16.25
C GLN A 128 5.56 -12.45 15.60
N LEU A 129 5.52 -12.49 14.27
CA LEU A 129 4.31 -12.74 13.50
C LEU A 129 3.89 -14.19 13.76
N THR A 130 3.14 -14.41 14.84
CA THR A 130 2.31 -15.62 15.01
C THR A 130 1.57 -15.85 13.70
N GLY A 131 1.72 -17.04 13.10
CA GLY A 131 1.27 -17.37 11.75
C GLY A 131 0.03 -16.59 11.34
N LEU A 132 0.17 -15.77 10.29
CA LEU A 132 -0.94 -14.96 9.79
C LEU A 132 -2.09 -15.90 9.43
N ASP A 133 -3.13 -15.94 10.25
CA ASP A 133 -4.44 -16.46 9.88
C ASP A 133 -5.01 -15.55 8.79
N ILE A 134 -4.52 -15.72 7.55
CA ILE A 134 -5.03 -15.02 6.38
C ILE A 134 -6.46 -15.53 6.19
N ASN A 135 -7.43 -14.70 6.57
CA ASN A 135 -8.83 -15.05 6.36
C ASN A 135 -9.13 -15.08 4.85
N VAL A 136 -9.21 -16.28 4.30
CA VAL A 136 -9.55 -16.53 2.89
C VAL A 136 -11.05 -16.55 2.62
N ILE A 137 -11.89 -16.45 3.66
CA ILE A 137 -13.34 -16.48 3.54
C ILE A 137 -13.88 -15.06 3.41
N ASP A 138 -14.61 -14.83 2.31
CA ASP A 138 -15.25 -13.56 2.02
C ASP A 138 -16.33 -13.24 3.08
N PRO A 139 -16.28 -12.08 3.76
CA PRO A 139 -17.30 -11.71 4.74
C PRO A 139 -18.69 -11.49 4.11
N ILE A 140 -18.78 -11.30 2.78
CA ILE A 140 -20.06 -11.08 2.07
C ILE A 140 -20.69 -12.41 1.63
N SER A 141 -20.01 -13.19 0.79
CA SER A 141 -20.54 -14.44 0.24
C SER A 141 -20.41 -15.63 1.21
N LYS A 142 -19.56 -15.52 2.24
CA LYS A 142 -19.15 -16.63 3.12
C LYS A 142 -18.49 -17.79 2.38
N THR A 143 -17.98 -17.54 1.17
CA THR A 143 -17.23 -18.52 0.38
C THR A 143 -15.75 -18.17 0.37
N ARG A 144 -14.93 -19.14 -0.03
CA ARG A 144 -13.52 -18.88 -0.30
C ARG A 144 -13.39 -17.81 -1.40
N MET A 145 -12.55 -16.80 -1.17
CA MET A 145 -12.30 -15.73 -2.12
C MET A 145 -11.58 -16.25 -3.37
N THR A 146 -11.87 -15.63 -4.51
CA THR A 146 -11.19 -15.87 -5.79
C THR A 146 -10.38 -14.67 -6.22
N ASN A 147 -10.94 -13.47 -6.03
CA ASN A 147 -10.32 -12.20 -6.39
C ASN A 147 -10.36 -11.26 -5.18
N PRO A 148 -9.45 -11.44 -4.20
CA PRO A 148 -9.49 -10.66 -2.96
C PRO A 148 -9.17 -9.19 -3.23
N VAL A 149 -10.00 -8.30 -2.69
CA VAL A 149 -9.82 -6.84 -2.76
C VAL A 149 -9.89 -6.21 -1.38
N LYS A 150 -8.89 -5.41 -1.03
CA LYS A 150 -8.77 -4.66 0.23
C LYS A 150 -9.34 -3.25 0.08
N ASN A 151 -10.20 -2.84 1.00
CA ASN A 151 -10.69 -1.46 1.07
C ASN A 151 -9.67 -0.57 1.79
N ALA A 152 -9.10 0.43 1.10
CA ALA A 152 -8.10 1.34 1.66
C ALA A 152 -8.60 2.10 2.91
N ALA A 153 -9.91 2.35 3.04
CA ALA A 153 -10.47 3.11 4.16
C ALA A 153 -10.52 2.33 5.48
N CYS A 154 -10.52 0.99 5.46
CA CYS A 154 -10.65 0.18 6.68
C CYS A 154 -9.77 -1.07 6.73
N GLY A 155 -9.03 -1.40 5.67
CA GLY A 155 -8.13 -2.55 5.61
C GLY A 155 -8.81 -3.91 5.42
N HIS A 156 -10.15 -3.99 5.40
CA HIS A 156 -10.86 -5.26 5.22
C HIS A 156 -10.83 -5.75 3.77
N VAL A 157 -10.74 -7.08 3.62
CA VAL A 157 -10.64 -7.79 2.34
C VAL A 157 -11.97 -8.48 2.01
N TYR A 158 -12.36 -8.45 0.74
CA TYR A 158 -13.60 -9.02 0.18
C TYR A 158 -13.31 -9.78 -1.10
N ASP A 159 -14.21 -10.65 -1.54
CA ASP A 159 -14.19 -11.08 -2.95
C ASP A 159 -14.70 -9.94 -3.86
N LYS A 160 -14.00 -9.69 -4.96
CA LYS A 160 -14.35 -8.60 -5.89
C LYS A 160 -15.76 -8.75 -6.46
N ALA A 161 -16.17 -9.96 -6.82
CA ALA A 161 -17.47 -10.18 -7.44
C ALA A 161 -18.60 -9.97 -6.44
N SER A 162 -18.44 -10.46 -5.21
CA SER A 162 -19.43 -10.29 -4.14
C SER A 162 -19.56 -8.82 -3.72
N LEU A 163 -18.44 -8.08 -3.66
CA LEU A 163 -18.43 -6.65 -3.35
C LEU A 163 -19.18 -5.84 -4.42
N ILE A 164 -18.92 -6.11 -5.70
CA ILE A 164 -19.61 -5.44 -6.81
C ILE A 164 -21.12 -5.71 -6.73
N ALA A 165 -21.52 -6.98 -6.59
CA ALA A 165 -22.93 -7.35 -6.48
C ALA A 165 -23.64 -6.69 -5.28
N MET A 166 -22.91 -6.47 -4.17
CA MET A 166 -23.43 -5.76 -3.00
C MET A 166 -23.62 -4.26 -3.28
N LEU A 167 -22.65 -3.61 -3.94
CA LEU A 167 -22.71 -2.19 -4.28
C LEU A 167 -23.71 -1.86 -5.38
N GLU A 168 -23.96 -2.80 -6.30
CA GLU A 168 -25.04 -2.70 -7.29
C GLU A 168 -26.42 -2.68 -6.64
N LYS A 169 -26.62 -3.45 -5.57
CA LYS A 169 -27.87 -3.45 -4.79
C LYS A 169 -28.02 -2.17 -3.97
N ASN A 170 -26.94 -1.71 -3.35
CA ASN A 170 -26.95 -0.47 -2.57
C ASN A 170 -25.58 0.22 -2.64
N LYS A 171 -25.53 1.37 -3.31
CA LYS A 171 -24.32 2.20 -3.43
C LYS A 171 -23.88 2.79 -2.09
N ASN A 172 -24.79 2.94 -1.13
CA ASN A 172 -24.53 3.48 0.21
C ASN A 172 -24.28 2.37 1.23
N THR A 173 -23.48 1.37 0.84
CA THR A 173 -23.14 0.24 1.71
C THR A 173 -21.87 0.55 2.51
N ARG A 174 -21.93 0.33 3.83
CA ARG A 174 -20.76 0.39 4.71
C ARG A 174 -20.03 -0.94 4.73
N CYS A 175 -18.85 -0.96 5.37
CA CYS A 175 -18.12 -2.20 5.59
C CYS A 175 -19.04 -3.28 6.22
N PRO A 176 -19.17 -4.47 5.60
CA PRO A 176 -20.01 -5.56 6.10
C PRO A 176 -19.32 -6.38 7.20
N VAL A 177 -18.04 -6.11 7.52
CA VAL A 177 -17.33 -6.77 8.60
C VAL A 177 -17.85 -6.25 9.94
N VAL A 178 -18.32 -7.17 10.78
CA VAL A 178 -18.86 -6.85 12.11
C VAL A 178 -17.78 -6.19 12.96
N GLY A 179 -18.11 -5.07 13.59
CA GLY A 179 -17.18 -4.32 14.42
C GLY A 179 -16.25 -3.37 13.65
N CYS A 180 -16.42 -3.21 12.34
CA CYS A 180 -15.68 -2.18 11.61
C CYS A 180 -16.07 -0.78 12.12
N THR A 181 -15.07 -0.01 12.52
CA THR A 181 -15.23 1.37 13.02
C THR A 181 -15.37 2.39 11.89
N ASN A 182 -15.10 2.02 10.64
CA ASN A 182 -15.21 2.93 9.51
C ASN A 182 -16.69 3.20 9.18
N LEU A 183 -17.07 4.48 9.26
CA LEU A 183 -18.44 4.95 9.03
C LEU A 183 -18.69 5.39 7.58
N THR A 184 -17.66 5.44 6.74
CA THR A 184 -17.79 5.84 5.34
C THR A 184 -18.38 4.72 4.49
N TYR A 185 -19.05 5.09 3.39
CA TYR A 185 -19.49 4.13 2.39
C TYR A 185 -18.29 3.59 1.62
N ILE A 186 -18.40 2.33 1.19
CA ILE A 186 -17.35 1.71 0.38
C ILE A 186 -17.35 2.38 -1.00
N ASP A 187 -16.20 2.93 -1.39
CA ASP A 187 -15.93 3.35 -2.75
C ASP A 187 -15.14 2.23 -3.45
N LEU A 188 -15.72 1.67 -4.51
CA LEU A 188 -15.06 0.61 -5.29
C LEU A 188 -13.74 1.11 -5.90
N ASN A 189 -13.63 2.42 -6.18
CA ASN A 189 -12.40 3.03 -6.68
C ASN A 189 -11.31 3.15 -5.61
N GLN A 190 -11.61 2.90 -4.33
CA GLN A 190 -10.65 2.83 -3.24
C GLN A 190 -10.32 1.39 -2.85
N CYS A 191 -10.95 0.41 -3.50
CA CYS A 191 -10.63 -1.00 -3.31
C CYS A 191 -9.50 -1.41 -4.26
N ARG A 192 -8.51 -2.13 -3.73
CA ARG A 192 -7.33 -2.61 -4.46
C ARG A 192 -7.21 -4.12 -4.35
N THR A 193 -6.53 -4.76 -5.29
CA THR A 193 -6.28 -6.21 -5.17
C THR A 193 -5.42 -6.45 -3.94
N ASP A 194 -5.85 -7.33 -3.04
CA ASP A 194 -5.01 -7.73 -1.93
C ASP A 194 -4.03 -8.80 -2.41
N ILE A 195 -2.84 -8.35 -2.82
CA ILE A 195 -1.84 -9.20 -3.46
C ILE A 195 -1.42 -10.33 -2.51
N VAL A 196 -1.30 -10.05 -1.22
CA VAL A 196 -0.98 -11.04 -0.19
C VAL A 196 -2.02 -12.17 -0.15
N THR A 197 -3.30 -11.84 0.07
CA THR A 197 -4.36 -12.86 0.09
C THR A 197 -4.46 -13.57 -1.26
N LYS A 198 -4.25 -12.85 -2.37
CA LYS A 198 -4.29 -13.44 -3.71
C LYS A 198 -3.19 -14.48 -3.90
N THR A 199 -1.94 -14.15 -3.58
CA THR A 199 -0.82 -15.09 -3.69
C THR A 199 -1.01 -16.29 -2.77
N TYR A 200 -1.53 -16.09 -1.55
CA TYR A 200 -1.87 -17.19 -0.64
C TYR A 200 -2.92 -18.14 -1.25
N LEU A 201 -3.99 -17.59 -1.83
CA LEU A 201 -5.04 -18.37 -2.49
C LEU A 201 -4.52 -19.16 -3.70
N GLU A 202 -3.65 -18.56 -4.51
CA GLU A 202 -3.04 -19.19 -5.69
C GLU A 202 -2.16 -20.39 -5.30
N ARG A 203 -1.43 -20.30 -4.19
CA ARG A 203 -0.55 -21.38 -3.70
C ARG A 203 -1.28 -22.51 -2.99
N ASN A 204 -2.47 -22.25 -2.47
CA ASN A 204 -3.25 -23.22 -1.72
C ASN A 204 -4.55 -23.58 -2.47
N PRO A 205 -4.54 -24.15 -3.68
CA PRO A 205 -5.79 -24.45 -4.41
C PRO A 205 -6.71 -25.42 -3.65
N VAL A 206 -8.02 -25.38 -3.93
CA VAL A 206 -9.02 -26.32 -3.37
C VAL A 206 -8.85 -27.70 -3.99
#